data_AF-A0A2W6DKT0-F1
#
_entry.id   AF-A0A2W6DKT0-F1
#
_cell.length_a   1.000
_cell.length_b   1.000
_cell.length_c   1.000
_cell.angle_alpha   90.00
_cell.angle_beta   90.00
_cell.angle_gamma   90.00
#
_symmetry.space_group_name_H-M   'P 1'
#
loop_
_entity.id
_entity.type
_entity.pdbx_description
1 polymer ?
#
loop_
_entity_poly.entity_id
_entity_poly.type
_entity_poly.pdbx_seq_one_letter_code
_entity_poly.pdbx_strand_id
1 'polypeptide(L)'
;MLLGAVLEFLVLSLPSLIYRSRLRQHGHPAVVASTAVGLTLGHLRDSLPAAGVAVITSGLGYAALTLIPRADLTQHGAAVGHPTTAGGYAAIVLLAAGEEMLFRGWLAGVLFRKLGFARGNAIQALVFLAPHTLLLLVSPTLWPILPVQLIAGWLLGWLRHRSGSVAPRLRLTPRPTSSPLSPSDRAETPL
;
A
#
# COMPACT_ATOMS: atom_id res chain seq x y z
N MET A 1 -17.91 -1.33 -14.77
CA MET A 1 -16.53 -1.50 -14.25
C MET A 1 -16.00 -0.22 -13.61
N LEU A 2 -15.86 0.90 -14.33
CA LEU A 2 -15.26 2.13 -13.78
C LEU A 2 -16.01 2.69 -12.56
N LEU A 3 -17.34 2.76 -12.59
CA LEU A 3 -18.14 3.24 -11.45
C LEU A 3 -17.91 2.39 -10.17
N GLY A 4 -17.78 1.07 -10.33
CA GLY A 4 -17.47 0.15 -9.22
C GLY A 4 -16.09 0.43 -8.63
N ALA A 5 -15.06 0.57 -9.49
CA ALA A 5 -13.71 0.89 -9.03
C ALA A 5 -13.60 2.27 -8.35
N VAL A 6 -14.39 3.26 -8.78
CA VAL A 6 -14.49 4.55 -8.07
C VAL A 6 -15.08 4.36 -6.68
N LEU A 7 -16.16 3.60 -6.56
CA LEU A 7 -16.79 3.31 -5.26
C LEU A 7 -15.82 2.57 -4.33
N GLU A 8 -15.15 1.52 -4.84
CA GLU A 8 -14.13 0.76 -4.10
C GLU A 8 -12.99 1.65 -3.64
N PHE A 9 -12.44 2.49 -4.53
CA PHE A 9 -11.41 3.47 -4.18
C PHE A 9 -11.85 4.37 -3.02
N LEU A 10 -13.07 4.92 -3.10
CA LEU A 10 -13.62 5.79 -2.06
C LEU A 10 -13.75 5.03 -0.73
N VAL A 11 -14.34 3.84 -0.75
CA VAL A 11 -14.55 3.00 0.44
C VAL A 11 -13.23 2.61 1.09
N LEU A 12 -12.26 2.12 0.30
CA LEU A 12 -10.93 1.73 0.80
C LEU A 12 -10.13 2.93 1.31
N SER A 13 -10.41 4.13 0.82
CA SER A 13 -9.79 5.37 1.31
C SER A 13 -10.38 5.89 2.62
N LEU A 14 -11.61 5.50 2.99
CA LEU A 14 -12.30 6.04 4.18
C LEU A 14 -11.50 5.89 5.47
N PRO A 15 -10.91 4.73 5.83
CA PRO A 15 -10.16 4.59 7.08
C PRO A 15 -9.00 5.58 7.20
N SER A 16 -8.30 5.85 6.09
CA SER A 16 -7.22 6.85 6.04
C SER A 16 -7.74 8.27 6.24
N LEU A 17 -8.84 8.62 5.58
CA LEU A 17 -9.44 9.95 5.68
C LEU A 17 -10.02 10.21 7.08
N ILE A 18 -10.72 9.22 7.65
CA ILE A 18 -11.27 9.28 9.01
C ILE A 18 -10.14 9.40 10.03
N TYR A 19 -9.09 8.59 9.90
CA TYR A 19 -7.97 8.62 10.83
C TYR A 19 -7.22 9.97 10.79
N ARG A 20 -6.96 10.50 9.59
CA ARG A 20 -6.41 11.85 9.41
C ARG A 20 -7.31 12.92 10.03
N SER A 21 -8.62 12.84 9.82
CA SER A 21 -9.59 13.77 10.39
C SER A 21 -9.58 13.74 11.92
N ARG A 22 -9.56 12.55 12.52
CA ARG A 22 -9.45 12.35 13.98
C ARG A 22 -8.18 12.96 14.55
N LEU A 23 -7.04 12.79 13.90
CA LEU A 23 -5.79 13.46 14.32
C LEU A 23 -5.94 14.99 14.30
N ARG A 24 -6.57 15.54 13.27
CA ARG A 24 -6.83 16.99 13.20
C ARG A 24 -7.79 17.47 14.29
N GLN A 25 -8.82 16.69 14.61
CA GLN A 25 -9.78 16.99 15.67
C GLN A 25 -9.11 17.00 17.06
N HIS A 26 -8.10 16.16 17.28
CA HIS A 26 -7.27 16.18 18.50
C HIS A 26 -6.14 17.21 18.46
N GLY A 27 -6.21 18.22 17.58
CA GLY A 27 -5.28 19.34 17.56
C GLY A 27 -3.94 19.08 16.86
N HIS A 28 -3.72 17.90 16.26
CA HIS A 28 -2.48 17.66 15.53
C HIS A 28 -2.39 18.53 14.26
N PRO A 29 -1.23 19.14 13.96
CA PRO A 29 -1.02 19.89 12.74
C PRO A 29 -1.34 19.08 11.49
N ALA A 30 -1.87 19.74 10.45
CA ALA A 30 -2.26 19.07 9.21
C ALA A 30 -1.11 18.27 8.56
N VAL A 31 0.13 18.75 8.69
CA VAL A 31 1.34 18.06 8.20
C VAL A 31 1.57 16.75 8.94
N VAL A 32 1.40 16.73 10.26
CA VAL A 32 1.53 15.51 11.08
C VAL A 32 0.44 14.52 10.72
N ALA A 33 -0.81 14.98 10.61
CA ALA A 33 -1.95 14.15 10.24
C ALA A 33 -1.81 13.56 8.83
N SER A 34 -1.30 14.32 7.86
CA SER A 34 -1.06 13.83 6.50
C SER A 34 0.12 12.86 6.44
N THR A 35 1.22 13.14 7.14
CA THR A 35 2.38 12.23 7.26
C THR A 35 2.00 10.90 7.89
N ALA A 36 1.09 10.94 8.88
CA ALA A 36 0.59 9.77 9.57
C ALA A 36 -0.12 8.77 8.66
N VAL A 37 -0.74 9.24 7.57
CA VAL A 37 -1.39 8.42 6.54
C VAL A 37 -0.66 8.44 5.20
N GLY A 38 0.54 9.01 5.15
CA GLY A 38 1.40 9.00 3.95
C GLY A 38 0.90 9.86 2.81
N LEU A 39 -0.05 10.75 3.07
CA LEU A 39 -0.48 11.79 2.13
C LEU A 39 0.54 12.93 2.10
N THR A 40 1.79 12.57 1.84
CA THR A 40 2.91 13.49 1.61
C THR A 40 3.45 13.27 0.20
N LEU A 41 4.02 14.30 -0.39
CA LEU A 41 4.68 14.18 -1.67
C LEU A 41 5.98 13.40 -1.49
N GLY A 42 6.15 12.31 -2.22
CA GLY A 42 7.40 11.54 -2.22
C GLY A 42 8.55 12.30 -2.89
N HIS A 43 9.78 11.93 -2.55
CA HIS A 43 10.97 12.52 -3.17
C HIS A 43 11.38 11.73 -4.42
N LEU A 44 12.00 12.38 -5.41
CA LEU A 44 12.52 11.71 -6.62
C LEU A 44 13.55 10.61 -6.32
N ARG A 45 14.22 10.71 -5.18
CA ARG A 45 15.20 9.71 -4.73
C ARG A 45 14.54 8.40 -4.34
N ASP A 46 13.25 8.43 -4.01
CA ASP A 46 12.46 7.25 -3.70
C ASP A 46 11.88 6.59 -4.96
N SER A 47 11.95 7.26 -6.12
CA SER A 47 11.52 6.71 -7.41
C SER A 47 12.36 5.51 -7.84
N LEU A 48 13.68 5.50 -7.57
CA LEU A 48 14.55 4.39 -7.94
C LEU A 48 14.26 3.14 -7.08
N PRO A 49 14.21 3.23 -5.74
CA PRO A 49 13.70 2.13 -4.91
C PRO A 49 12.28 1.68 -5.30
N ALA A 50 11.38 2.61 -5.62
CA ALA A 50 10.03 2.28 -6.07
C ALA A 50 10.03 1.49 -7.38
N ALA A 51 10.85 1.89 -8.35
CA ALA A 51 11.05 1.14 -9.59
C ALA A 51 11.65 -0.24 -9.33
N GLY A 52 12.63 -0.35 -8.43
CA GLY A 52 13.19 -1.64 -8.03
C GLY A 52 12.15 -2.57 -7.41
N VAL A 53 11.33 -2.05 -6.48
CA VAL A 53 10.22 -2.82 -5.88
C VAL A 53 9.21 -3.23 -6.95
N ALA A 54 8.85 -2.34 -7.87
CA ALA A 54 7.92 -2.66 -8.96
C ALA A 54 8.47 -3.76 -9.88
N VAL A 55 9.76 -3.71 -10.25
CA VAL A 55 10.41 -4.74 -11.06
C VAL A 55 10.45 -6.08 -10.31
N ILE A 56 10.85 -6.09 -9.04
CA ILE A 56 10.93 -7.31 -8.23
C ILE A 56 9.56 -7.95 -8.09
N THR A 57 8.55 -7.17 -7.68
CA THR A 57 7.19 -7.69 -7.47
C THR A 57 6.53 -8.15 -8.77
N SER A 58 6.74 -7.44 -9.88
CA SER A 58 6.26 -7.87 -11.20
C SER A 58 6.95 -9.14 -11.68
N GLY A 59 8.27 -9.25 -11.50
CA GLY A 59 9.04 -10.44 -11.87
C GLY A 59 8.63 -11.67 -11.06
N LEU A 60 8.46 -11.52 -9.74
CA LEU A 60 7.97 -12.58 -8.87
C LEU A 60 6.52 -12.97 -9.21
N GLY A 61 5.66 -11.99 -9.49
CA GLY A 61 4.29 -12.23 -9.95
C GLY A 61 4.26 -13.03 -11.25
N TYR A 62 5.06 -12.63 -12.24
CA TYR A 62 5.19 -13.37 -13.50
C TYR A 62 5.70 -14.81 -13.26
N ALA A 63 6.72 -15.00 -12.43
CA ALA A 63 7.23 -16.32 -12.07
C ALA A 63 6.19 -17.19 -11.35
N ALA A 64 5.35 -16.61 -10.48
CA ALA A 64 4.26 -17.35 -9.84
C ALA A 64 3.21 -17.79 -10.87
N LEU A 65 2.89 -16.96 -11.87
CA LEU A 65 1.94 -17.31 -12.93
C LEU A 65 2.43 -18.48 -13.80
N THR A 66 3.73 -18.67 -13.99
CA THR A 66 4.25 -19.82 -14.76
C THR A 66 4.10 -21.15 -14.01
N LEU A 67 3.90 -21.12 -12.68
CA LEU A 67 3.68 -22.30 -11.85
C LEU A 67 2.21 -22.72 -11.77
N ILE A 68 1.28 -21.88 -12.25
CA ILE A 68 -0.17 -22.13 -12.16
C ILE A 68 -0.66 -22.77 -13.48
N PRO A 69 -1.44 -23.87 -13.42
CA PRO A 69 -2.03 -24.47 -14.61
C PRO A 69 -2.86 -23.46 -15.41
N ARG A 70 -2.66 -23.42 -16.73
CA ARG A 70 -3.35 -22.46 -17.62
C ARG A 70 -4.88 -22.59 -17.58
N ALA A 71 -5.39 -23.80 -17.31
CA ALA A 71 -6.83 -24.05 -17.16
C ALA A 71 -7.39 -23.24 -15.98
N ASP A 72 -6.69 -23.17 -14.85
CA ASP A 72 -7.17 -22.45 -13.68
C ASP A 72 -7.17 -20.93 -13.87
N LEU A 73 -6.22 -20.42 -14.67
CA LEU A 73 -6.13 -19.00 -15.03
C LEU A 73 -7.24 -18.54 -15.98
N THR A 74 -7.86 -19.43 -16.75
CA THR A 74 -8.89 -19.08 -17.73
C THR A 74 -10.30 -19.47 -17.29
N GLN A 75 -10.44 -20.48 -16.43
CA GLN A 75 -11.73 -21.12 -16.14
C GLN A 75 -12.51 -20.46 -14.99
N HIS A 76 -11.84 -19.77 -14.06
CA HIS A 76 -12.47 -19.25 -12.83
C HIS A 76 -12.79 -17.76 -12.84
N GLY A 77 -12.74 -17.09 -14.00
CA GLY A 77 -12.88 -15.63 -14.06
C GLY A 77 -11.79 -14.88 -13.28
N ALA A 78 -10.76 -15.58 -12.78
CA ALA A 78 -9.47 -15.05 -12.38
C ALA A 78 -8.76 -14.55 -13.63
N ALA A 79 -9.35 -13.52 -14.24
CA ALA A 79 -8.84 -12.90 -15.42
C ALA A 79 -7.46 -12.36 -15.09
N VAL A 80 -6.44 -13.12 -15.46
CA VAL A 80 -5.25 -12.55 -16.09
C VAL A 80 -5.68 -11.99 -17.45
N GLY A 81 -6.75 -11.20 -17.46
CA GLY A 81 -7.38 -10.62 -18.61
C GLY A 81 -6.79 -9.24 -18.76
N HIS A 82 -6.13 -9.01 -19.88
CA HIS A 82 -5.68 -7.68 -20.22
C HIS A 82 -6.93 -6.82 -20.45
N PRO A 83 -7.13 -5.73 -19.69
CA PRO A 83 -8.20 -4.81 -19.98
C PRO A 83 -8.04 -4.34 -21.43
N THR A 84 -9.10 -4.46 -22.21
CA THR A 84 -9.10 -4.02 -23.61
C THR A 84 -9.52 -2.56 -23.76
N THR A 85 -9.84 -1.89 -22.65
CA THR A 85 -10.34 -0.51 -22.62
C THR A 85 -9.54 0.35 -21.65
N ALA A 86 -9.40 1.63 -21.98
CA ALA A 86 -8.80 2.62 -21.09
C ALA A 86 -9.51 2.69 -19.73
N GLY A 87 -10.84 2.54 -19.71
CA GLY A 87 -11.63 2.48 -18.49
C GLY A 87 -11.32 1.27 -17.60
N GLY A 88 -10.96 0.13 -18.20
CA GLY A 88 -10.51 -1.05 -17.45
C GLY A 88 -9.15 -0.86 -16.79
N TYR A 89 -8.19 -0.25 -17.50
CA TYR A 89 -6.91 0.13 -16.88
C TYR A 89 -7.09 1.17 -15.77
N ALA A 90 -7.95 2.17 -15.97
CA ALA A 90 -8.28 3.16 -14.94
C ALA A 90 -8.90 2.49 -13.70
N ALA A 91 -9.76 1.49 -13.89
CA ALA A 91 -10.33 0.72 -12.79
C ALA A 91 -9.26 -0.02 -11.97
N ILE A 92 -8.29 -0.68 -12.62
CA ILE A 92 -7.16 -1.34 -11.93
C ILE A 92 -6.34 -0.33 -11.11
N VAL A 93 -6.03 0.82 -11.70
CA VAL A 93 -5.26 1.87 -11.01
C VAL A 93 -6.02 2.42 -9.80
N LEU A 94 -7.33 2.65 -9.92
CA LEU A 94 -8.17 3.12 -8.82
C LEU A 94 -8.25 2.10 -7.69
N LEU A 95 -8.43 0.82 -8.01
CA LEU A 95 -8.43 -0.25 -7.02
C LEU A 95 -7.08 -0.32 -6.29
N ALA A 96 -5.97 -0.36 -7.03
CA ALA A 96 -4.63 -0.38 -6.45
C ALA A 96 -4.36 0.86 -5.58
N ALA A 97 -4.82 2.05 -6.01
CA ALA A 97 -4.72 3.27 -5.21
C ALA A 97 -5.55 3.18 -3.92
N GLY A 98 -6.74 2.59 -3.97
CA GLY A 98 -7.60 2.38 -2.81
C GLY A 98 -6.97 1.44 -1.80
N GLU A 99 -6.42 0.31 -2.26
CA GLU A 99 -5.67 -0.63 -1.43
C GLU A 99 -4.44 0.03 -0.79
N GLU A 100 -3.71 0.83 -1.55
CA GLU A 100 -2.56 1.56 -1.03
C GLU A 100 -2.98 2.56 0.07
N MET A 101 -4.09 3.27 -0.13
CA MET A 101 -4.69 4.13 0.89
C MET A 101 -5.11 3.37 2.14
N LEU A 102 -5.71 2.18 2.01
CA LEU A 102 -6.11 1.37 3.15
C LEU A 102 -4.91 0.82 3.93
N PHE A 103 -4.05 0.08 3.23
CA PHE A 103 -2.99 -0.71 3.86
C PHE A 103 -1.75 0.13 4.21
N ARG A 104 -1.34 1.07 3.34
CA ARG A 104 -0.08 1.83 3.52
C ARG A 104 -0.36 3.23 4.07
N GLY A 105 -1.56 3.74 3.84
CA GLY A 105 -2.03 4.94 4.50
C GLY A 105 -2.42 4.66 5.95
N TRP A 106 -3.57 4.03 6.16
CA TRP A 106 -4.14 3.86 7.49
C TRP A 106 -3.43 2.77 8.29
N LEU A 107 -3.44 1.53 7.79
CA LEU A 107 -2.99 0.37 8.57
C LEU A 107 -1.50 0.46 8.92
N ALA A 108 -0.63 0.65 7.93
CA ALA A 108 0.80 0.86 8.15
C ALA A 108 1.06 2.09 9.02
N GLY A 109 0.33 3.19 8.80
CA GLY A 109 0.44 4.39 9.64
C GLY A 109 0.22 4.06 11.11
N VAL A 110 -0.90 3.40 11.44
CA VAL A 110 -1.24 3.03 12.81
C VAL A 110 -0.21 2.05 13.38
N LEU A 111 0.13 0.99 12.64
CA LEU A 111 1.02 -0.05 13.11
C LEU A 111 2.46 0.45 13.30
N PHE A 112 2.98 1.29 12.42
CA PHE A 112 4.32 1.86 12.55
C PHE A 112 4.44 2.76 13.78
N ARG A 113 3.40 3.53 14.11
CA ARG A 113 3.40 4.36 15.33
C ARG A 113 3.26 3.54 16.61
N LYS A 114 2.39 2.52 16.60
CA LYS A 114 2.11 1.74 17.81
C LYS A 114 3.16 0.67 18.12
N LEU A 115 3.74 0.06 17.09
CA LEU A 115 4.58 -1.13 17.24
C LEU A 115 6.02 -0.92 16.72
N GLY A 116 6.31 0.25 16.16
CA GLY A 116 7.55 0.50 15.42
C GLY A 116 7.53 -0.12 14.02
N PHE A 117 8.51 0.25 13.20
CA PHE A 117 8.57 -0.18 11.80
C PHE A 117 8.65 -1.71 11.64
N ALA A 118 9.58 -2.38 12.32
CA ALA A 118 9.82 -3.81 12.08
C ALA A 118 8.59 -4.68 12.34
N ARG A 119 7.99 -4.56 13.54
CA ARG A 119 6.78 -5.31 13.91
C ARG A 119 5.56 -4.83 13.13
N GLY A 120 5.43 -3.51 12.95
CA GLY A 120 4.30 -2.94 12.22
C GLY A 120 4.28 -3.38 10.75
N ASN A 121 5.44 -3.44 10.09
CA ASN A 121 5.55 -3.87 8.69
C ASN A 121 5.27 -5.36 8.53
N ALA A 122 5.76 -6.19 9.46
CA ALA A 122 5.48 -7.62 9.46
C ALA A 122 3.97 -7.90 9.60
N ILE A 123 3.31 -7.28 10.59
CA ILE A 123 1.87 -7.46 10.80
C ILE A 123 1.08 -6.89 9.62
N GLN A 124 1.46 -5.72 9.10
CA GLN A 124 0.78 -5.13 7.94
C GLN A 124 0.85 -6.05 6.71
N ALA A 125 2.02 -6.65 6.44
CA ALA A 125 2.20 -7.57 5.33
C ALA A 125 1.35 -8.84 5.49
N LEU A 126 1.23 -9.37 6.72
CA LEU A 126 0.35 -10.50 7.02
C LEU A 126 -1.14 -10.15 6.85
N VAL A 127 -1.56 -8.97 7.30
CA VAL A 127 -2.95 -8.50 7.11
C VAL A 127 -3.25 -8.25 5.63
N PHE A 128 -2.26 -7.78 4.85
CA PHE A 128 -2.37 -7.66 3.40
C PHE A 128 -2.46 -9.03 2.70
N LEU A 129 -1.78 -10.05 3.22
CA LEU A 129 -1.87 -11.41 2.71
C LEU A 129 -3.24 -12.06 2.96
N ALA A 130 -3.88 -11.76 4.09
CA ALA A 130 -5.14 -12.39 4.50
C ALA A 130 -6.26 -12.41 3.45
N PRO A 131 -6.63 -11.30 2.77
CA PRO A 131 -7.63 -11.37 1.70
C PRO A 131 -7.18 -12.25 0.52
N HIS A 132 -5.88 -12.35 0.26
CA HIS A 132 -5.34 -13.15 -0.83
C HIS A 132 -5.40 -14.65 -0.53
N THR A 133 -5.46 -15.09 0.73
CA THR A 133 -5.63 -16.51 1.05
C THR A 133 -6.98 -17.06 0.58
N LEU A 134 -7.97 -16.18 0.33
CA LEU A 134 -9.27 -16.57 -0.25
C LEU A 134 -9.13 -17.11 -1.68
N LEU A 135 -8.03 -16.81 -2.39
CA LEU A 135 -7.74 -17.40 -3.71
C LEU A 135 -7.68 -18.93 -3.64
N LEU A 136 -7.25 -19.50 -2.50
CA LEU A 136 -7.19 -20.95 -2.33
C LEU A 136 -8.57 -21.62 -2.26
N LEU A 137 -9.63 -20.85 -1.96
CA LEU A 137 -11.02 -21.33 -2.03
C LEU A 137 -11.50 -21.41 -3.48
N VAL A 138 -10.90 -20.65 -4.38
CA VAL A 138 -11.18 -20.72 -5.83
C VAL A 138 -10.42 -21.88 -6.45
N SER A 139 -9.10 -21.95 -6.21
CA SER A 139 -8.29 -23.11 -6.58
C SER A 139 -7.04 -23.21 -5.71
N PRO A 140 -6.72 -24.38 -5.15
CA PRO A 140 -5.48 -24.61 -4.40
C PRO A 140 -4.21 -24.37 -5.23
N THR A 141 -4.29 -24.46 -6.56
CA THR A 141 -3.13 -24.25 -7.46
C THR A 141 -2.68 -22.80 -7.49
N LEU A 142 -3.50 -21.86 -7.00
CA LEU A 142 -3.17 -20.42 -6.90
C LEU A 142 -2.22 -20.09 -5.73
N TRP A 143 -1.81 -21.07 -4.93
CA TRP A 143 -0.91 -20.88 -3.79
C TRP A 143 0.40 -20.13 -4.11
N PRO A 144 1.03 -20.21 -5.31
CA PRO A 144 2.25 -19.47 -5.60
C PRO A 144 2.09 -17.94 -5.51
N ILE A 145 0.86 -17.43 -5.61
CA ILE A 145 0.56 -16.00 -5.45
C ILE A 145 0.78 -15.54 -4.01
N LEU A 146 0.53 -16.39 -3.02
CA LEU A 146 0.60 -16.03 -1.60
C LEU A 146 1.97 -15.53 -1.15
N PRO A 147 3.09 -16.25 -1.37
CA PRO A 147 4.41 -15.74 -1.00
C PRO A 147 4.74 -14.44 -1.75
N VAL A 148 4.29 -14.28 -3.01
CA VAL A 148 4.48 -13.04 -3.77
C VAL A 148 3.74 -11.87 -3.11
N GLN A 149 2.49 -12.06 -2.69
CA GLN A 149 1.71 -11.02 -2.02
C GLN A 149 2.28 -10.64 -0.65
N LEU A 150 2.83 -11.61 0.09
CA LEU A 150 3.54 -11.34 1.33
C LEU A 150 4.79 -10.47 1.11
N ILE A 151 5.62 -10.85 0.12
CA ILE A 151 6.84 -10.11 -0.25
C ILE A 151 6.47 -8.71 -0.75
N ALA A 152 5.48 -8.60 -1.63
CA ALA A 152 4.99 -7.31 -2.14
C ALA A 152 4.45 -6.43 -0.99
N GLY A 153 3.66 -7.02 -0.09
CA GLY A 153 3.17 -6.37 1.13
C GLY A 153 4.31 -5.76 1.95
N TRP A 154 5.33 -6.56 2.25
CA TRP A 154 6.48 -6.15 3.06
C TRP A 154 7.35 -5.10 2.36
N LEU A 155 7.64 -5.25 1.06
CA LEU A 155 8.44 -4.31 0.27
C LEU A 155 7.74 -2.96 0.11
N LEU A 156 6.43 -2.96 -0.15
CA LEU A 156 5.64 -1.74 -0.27
C LEU A 156 5.54 -1.02 1.08
N GLY A 157 5.38 -1.75 2.19
CA GLY A 157 5.41 -1.15 3.52
C GLY A 157 6.80 -0.59 3.90
N TRP A 158 7.89 -1.24 3.47
CA TRP A 158 9.24 -0.68 3.57
C TRP A 158 9.39 0.61 2.74
N LEU A 159 8.89 0.62 1.50
CA LEU A 159 8.92 1.79 0.63
C LEU A 159 8.12 2.95 1.23
N ARG A 160 6.95 2.66 1.81
CA ARG A 160 6.12 3.61 2.56
C ARG A 160 6.85 4.20 3.77
N HIS A 161 7.57 3.37 4.52
CA HIS A 161 8.37 3.81 5.66
C HIS A 161 9.53 4.72 5.22
N ARG A 162 10.26 4.31 4.18
CA ARG A 162 11.41 5.04 3.63
C ARG A 162 11.02 6.41 3.06
N SER A 163 9.98 6.43 2.24
CA SER A 163 9.56 7.62 1.49
C SER A 163 8.67 8.58 2.28
N GLY A 164 8.03 8.10 3.35
CA GLY A 164 7.02 8.88 4.05
C GLY A 164 5.71 9.05 3.26
N SER A 165 5.56 8.41 2.09
CA SER A 165 4.44 8.59 1.17
C SER A 165 3.78 7.28 0.76
N VAL A 166 2.46 7.31 0.53
CA VAL A 166 1.72 6.21 -0.14
C VAL A 166 1.86 6.25 -1.67
N ALA A 167 2.24 7.40 -2.22
CA ALA A 167 2.47 7.57 -3.65
C ALA A 167 3.83 8.24 -3.84
N PRO A 168 4.93 7.47 -3.83
CA PRO A 168 6.28 8.00 -4.02
C PRO A 168 6.45 8.50 -5.45
N ARG A 169 5.90 9.68 -5.78
CA ARG A 169 6.18 10.41 -7.02
C ARG A 169 6.03 11.93 -6.89
N LEU A 170 7.07 12.58 -7.42
CA LEU A 170 7.32 13.98 -7.77
C LEU A 170 7.04 15.10 -6.74
N ARG A 171 8.13 15.55 -6.09
CA ARG A 171 8.40 16.97 -5.82
C ARG A 171 9.78 17.31 -6.41
N LEU A 172 9.89 18.42 -7.15
CA LEU A 172 11.15 18.87 -7.78
C LEU A 172 12.11 19.56 -6.79
N THR A 173 11.70 19.73 -5.53
CA THR A 173 12.47 20.51 -4.55
C THR A 173 13.26 19.60 -3.59
N PRO A 174 14.53 19.94 -3.29
CA PRO A 174 15.32 19.23 -2.28
C PRO A 174 14.65 19.24 -0.91
N ARG A 175 14.87 18.17 -0.15
CA ARG A 175 14.43 18.04 1.25
C ARG A 175 14.98 19.21 2.09
N PRO A 176 14.14 19.95 2.87
CA PRO A 176 14.66 20.81 3.92
C PRO A 176 15.34 19.94 4.98
N THR A 177 16.56 20.32 5.37
CA THR A 177 17.49 19.53 6.21
C THR A 177 17.07 19.39 7.67
N SER A 178 15.88 19.85 8.08
CA SER A 178 15.39 19.66 9.45
C SER A 178 14.62 18.35 9.60
N SER A 179 15.24 17.41 10.30
CA SER A 179 14.57 16.22 10.86
C SER A 179 13.41 16.68 11.75
N PRO A 180 12.14 16.35 11.47
CA PRO A 180 11.09 16.54 12.46
C PRO A 180 11.24 15.39 13.46
N LEU A 181 11.31 15.74 14.74
CA LEU A 181 11.54 14.89 15.92
C LEU A 181 13.00 14.82 16.37
N SER A 182 13.44 15.90 17.00
CA SER A 182 14.41 15.83 18.10
C SER A 182 13.86 14.90 19.18
N PRO A 183 14.69 14.09 19.87
CA PRO A 183 14.27 13.26 21.01
C PRO A 183 13.56 14.02 22.13
N SER A 184 13.71 15.35 22.19
CA SER A 184 13.05 16.22 23.17
C SER A 184 11.52 16.30 23.03
N ASP A 185 10.95 15.98 21.86
CA ASP A 185 9.48 16.00 21.65
C ASP A 185 8.76 14.75 22.19
N ARG A 186 9.50 13.78 22.75
CA ARG A 186 8.93 12.54 23.31
C ARG A 186 8.54 12.63 24.79
N ALA A 187 8.82 13.75 25.46
CA ALA A 187 8.65 13.86 26.91
C ALA A 187 7.29 14.40 27.36
N GLU A 188 6.48 14.98 26.47
CA GLU A 188 5.24 15.63 26.88
C GLU A 188 4.05 15.15 26.05
N THR A 189 3.42 14.06 26.48
CA THR A 189 1.96 13.89 26.44
C THR A 189 1.57 12.61 27.19
N PRO A 190 0.99 12.72 28.40
CA PRO A 190 0.10 11.69 28.91
C PRO A 190 -1.19 11.66 28.07
N LEU A 191 -1.80 10.48 28.04
CA LEU A 191 -2.93 10.00 27.24
C LEU A 191 -4.06 11.00 26.94
#